data_AF-A0A5N9C407-F1
#
_entry.id   AF-A0A5N9C407-F1
#
_cell.length_a   1.000
_cell.length_b   1.000
_cell.length_c   1.000
_cell.angle_alpha   90.00
_cell.angle_beta   90.00
_cell.angle_gamma   90.00
#
_symmetry.space_group_name_H-M   'P 1'
#
loop_
_entity.id
_entity.type
_entity.pdbx_description
1 polymer ?
#
loop_
_entity_poly.entity_id
_entity_poly.type
_entity_poly.pdbx_seq_one_letter_code
_entity_poly.pdbx_strand_id
1 'polypeptide(L)'
;MTDDEKRFILWCILEKWSSNRISETLKISIITVQRFKSQYKKTPSILLNFNLIQMTSRITRNEYFCLLCGNYILKEDIAENHLIEHFVKEKENFIHEKDLENTSKSVASKSNWIQEL
;
A
#
# COMPACT_ATOMS: atom_id res chain seq x y z
N MET A 1 0.24 -2.65 18.01
CA MET A 1 0.75 -3.08 16.70
C MET A 1 2.24 -2.81 16.67
N THR A 2 3.04 -3.87 16.52
CA THR A 2 4.51 -3.81 16.52
C THR A 2 5.04 -3.26 15.21
N ASP A 3 6.32 -2.88 15.15
CA ASP A 3 6.91 -2.38 13.90
C ASP A 3 7.02 -3.48 12.83
N ASP A 4 7.20 -4.75 13.23
CA ASP A 4 7.22 -5.87 12.30
C ASP A 4 5.83 -6.15 11.71
N GLU A 5 4.75 -6.02 12.49
CA GLU A 5 3.38 -6.09 11.96
C GLU A 5 3.13 -4.97 10.96
N LYS A 6 3.60 -3.76 11.24
CA LYS A 6 3.48 -2.62 10.31
C LYS A 6 4.23 -2.88 9.01
N ARG A 7 5.49 -3.34 9.10
CA ARG A 7 6.32 -3.73 7.94
C ARG A 7 5.63 -4.80 7.11
N PHE A 8 5.09 -5.83 7.76
CA PHE A 8 4.36 -6.89 7.10
C PHE A 8 3.12 -6.36 6.36
N ILE A 9 2.31 -5.50 7.00
CA ILE A 9 1.15 -4.89 6.34
C ILE A 9 1.59 -4.07 5.12
N LEU A 10 2.68 -3.30 5.22
CA LEU A 10 3.21 -2.51 4.11
C LEU A 10 3.66 -3.39 2.94
N TRP A 11 4.40 -4.47 3.22
CA TRP A 11 4.77 -5.45 2.21
C TRP A 11 3.52 -6.09 1.57
N CYS A 12 2.53 -6.50 2.36
CA CYS A 12 1.26 -7.05 1.86
C CYS A 12 0.50 -6.08 0.95
N ILE A 13 0.60 -4.77 1.20
CA ILE A 13 -0.02 -3.76 0.33
C ILE A 13 0.65 -3.76 -1.05
N LEU A 14 1.98 -3.81 -1.11
CA LEU A 14 2.74 -3.89 -2.38
C LEU A 14 2.41 -5.17 -3.15
N GLU A 15 2.23 -6.27 -2.44
CA GLU A 15 1.78 -7.56 -3.00
C GLU A 15 0.27 -7.61 -3.30
N LYS A 16 -0.45 -6.49 -3.15
CA LYS A 16 -1.89 -6.34 -3.43
C LYS A 16 -2.79 -7.28 -2.61
N TRP A 17 -2.40 -7.61 -1.38
CA TRP A 17 -3.24 -8.43 -0.50
C TRP A 17 -4.51 -7.68 -0.07
N SER A 18 -5.61 -8.43 0.03
CA SER A 18 -6.87 -7.93 0.57
C SER A 18 -6.75 -7.68 2.07
N SER A 19 -7.54 -6.72 2.58
CA SER A 19 -7.53 -6.40 4.02
C SER A 19 -7.98 -7.58 4.89
N ASN A 20 -8.87 -8.44 4.37
CA ASN A 20 -9.31 -9.67 5.05
C ASN A 20 -8.14 -10.64 5.24
N ARG A 21 -7.41 -10.92 4.16
CA ARG A 21 -6.26 -11.84 4.20
C ARG A 21 -5.18 -11.37 5.19
N ILE A 22 -4.89 -10.07 5.20
CA ILE A 22 -3.93 -9.47 6.14
C ILE A 22 -4.43 -9.61 7.59
N SER A 23 -5.71 -9.30 7.82
CA SER A 23 -6.37 -9.40 9.12
C SER A 23 -6.32 -10.83 9.67
N GLU A 24 -6.63 -11.83 8.85
CA GLU A 24 -6.57 -13.25 9.21
C GLU A 24 -5.13 -13.71 9.52
N THR A 25 -4.16 -13.29 8.70
CA THR A 25 -2.75 -13.70 8.83
C THR A 25 -2.12 -13.14 10.12
N LEU A 26 -2.35 -11.85 10.39
CA LEU A 26 -1.81 -11.19 11.59
C LEU A 26 -2.69 -11.36 12.82
N LYS A 27 -3.89 -11.95 12.69
CA LYS A 27 -4.89 -12.06 13.76
C LYS A 27 -5.24 -10.70 14.40
N ILE A 28 -5.27 -9.64 13.58
CA ILE A 28 -5.66 -8.29 14.00
C ILE A 28 -6.99 -7.90 13.36
N SER A 29 -7.71 -6.95 13.96
CA SER A 29 -8.99 -6.46 13.40
C SER A 29 -8.82 -5.89 11.99
N ILE A 30 -9.73 -6.24 11.09
CA ILE A 30 -9.80 -5.68 9.73
C ILE A 30 -9.90 -4.15 9.75
N ILE A 31 -10.57 -3.58 10.76
CA ILE A 31 -10.70 -2.12 10.91
C ILE A 31 -9.32 -1.49 11.13
N THR A 32 -8.45 -2.16 11.90
CA THR A 32 -7.06 -1.72 12.12
C THR A 32 -6.28 -1.72 10.81
N VAL A 33 -6.40 -2.79 10.01
CA VAL A 33 -5.76 -2.89 8.69
C VAL A 33 -6.25 -1.80 7.75
N GLN A 34 -7.56 -1.53 7.72
CA GLN A 34 -8.15 -0.50 6.87
C GLN A 34 -7.72 0.93 7.29
N ARG A 35 -7.72 1.22 8.59
CA ARG A 35 -7.22 2.50 9.13
C ARG A 35 -5.76 2.71 8.78
N PHE A 36 -4.95 1.66 8.94
CA PHE A 36 -3.56 1.66 8.56
C PHE A 36 -3.42 2.00 7.07
N LYS A 37 -4.03 1.22 6.17
CA LYS A 37 -4.04 1.49 4.72
C LYS A 37 -4.47 2.91 4.37
N SER A 38 -5.49 3.45 5.04
CA SER A 38 -5.98 4.82 4.80
C SER A 38 -4.94 5.89 5.18
N GLN A 39 -4.23 5.70 6.28
CA GLN A 39 -3.20 6.63 6.78
C GLN A 39 -2.04 6.77 5.77
N TYR A 40 -1.54 5.67 5.23
CA TYR A 40 -0.46 5.71 4.22
C TYR A 40 -0.90 6.33 2.90
N LYS A 41 -2.14 6.07 2.46
CA LYS A 41 -2.68 6.69 1.24
C LYS A 41 -2.76 8.20 1.34
N LYS A 42 -3.08 8.72 2.53
CA LYS A 42 -3.19 10.16 2.79
C LYS A 42 -1.84 10.82 3.01
N THR A 43 -0.93 10.14 3.69
CA THR A 43 0.35 10.72 4.11
C THR A 43 1.48 9.69 3.93
N PRO A 44 1.98 9.50 2.69
CA PRO A 44 3.05 8.55 2.40
C PRO A 44 4.34 8.83 3.17
N SER A 45 4.62 10.10 3.51
CA SER A 45 5.80 10.48 4.31
C SER A 45 5.86 9.81 5.68
N ILE A 46 4.74 9.31 6.20
CA ILE A 46 4.73 8.56 7.46
C ILE A 46 5.53 7.25 7.37
N LEU A 47 5.84 6.77 6.16
CA LEU A 47 6.71 5.62 5.91
C LEU A 47 8.14 5.82 6.45
N LEU A 48 8.62 7.06 6.44
CA LEU A 48 9.96 7.41 6.93
C LEU A 48 10.09 7.12 8.44
N ASN A 49 8.99 7.08 9.18
CA ASN A 49 8.99 6.81 10.62
C ASN A 49 9.12 5.31 10.97
N PHE A 50 9.06 4.39 10.00
CA PHE A 50 9.06 2.94 10.28
C PHE A 50 10.45 2.28 10.18
N ASN A 51 11.51 3.08 10.08
CA ASN A 51 12.89 2.60 9.90
C ASN A 51 12.93 1.53 8.80
N LEU A 52 12.28 1.80 7.66
CA LEU A 52 12.18 0.89 6.51
C LEU A 52 13.42 0.92 5.64
N ILE A 53 14.35 1.81 5.97
CA ILE A 53 15.64 1.93 5.33
C ILE A 53 16.67 1.62 6.40
N GLN A 54 17.51 0.63 6.14
CA GLN A 54 18.59 0.25 7.03
C GLN A 54 19.92 0.64 6.39
N MET A 55 20.71 1.47 7.08
CA MET A 55 22.06 1.77 6.64
C MET A 55 22.94 0.53 6.79
N THR A 56 23.49 0.05 5.68
CA THR A 56 24.47 -1.05 5.65
C THR A 56 25.86 -0.45 5.47
N SER A 57 26.63 -0.39 6.57
CA SER A 57 28.04 0.02 6.52
C SER A 57 28.88 -1.14 5.96
N ARG A 58 28.90 -1.29 4.64
CA ARG A 58 29.89 -2.13 3.96
C ARG A 58 30.79 -1.26 3.10
N ILE A 59 31.95 -0.95 3.69
CA ILE A 59 33.23 -0.61 3.05
C ILE A 59 33.12 0.49 1.97
N THR A 60 33.41 1.71 2.41
CA THR A 60 33.68 2.96 1.65
C THR A 60 32.51 3.82 1.17
N ARG A 61 31.25 3.34 1.20
CA ARG A 61 30.07 4.16 0.90
C ARG A 61 28.91 3.83 1.85
N ASN A 62 28.14 4.84 2.22
CA ASN A 62 26.89 4.64 2.95
C ASN A 62 25.89 4.01 1.99
N GLU A 63 25.66 2.70 2.13
CA GLU A 63 24.61 2.00 1.40
C GLU A 63 23.36 1.90 2.29
N TYR A 64 22.20 2.00 1.67
CA TYR A 64 20.90 2.00 2.32
C TYR A 64 20.09 0.83 1.75
N PHE A 65 19.64 -0.07 2.62
CA PHE A 65 18.85 -1.25 2.27
C PHE A 65 17.37 -1.01 2.53
N CYS A 66 16.54 -1.13 1.50
CA CYS A 66 15.09 -1.00 1.62
C CYS A 66 14.47 -2.31 2.13
N LEU A 67 13.89 -2.28 3.34
CA LEU A 67 13.26 -3.44 3.97
C LEU A 67 11.93 -3.87 3.32
N LEU A 68 11.39 -3.07 2.39
CA LEU A 68 10.15 -3.41 1.68
C LEU A 68 10.41 -4.25 0.41
N CYS A 69 11.44 -3.93 -0.35
CA CYS A 69 11.73 -4.56 -1.65
C CYS A 69 13.09 -5.27 -1.71
N GLY A 70 13.94 -5.10 -0.70
CA GLY A 70 15.27 -5.72 -0.63
C GLY A 70 16.34 -5.06 -1.51
N ASN A 71 16.12 -3.86 -2.03
CA ASN A 71 17.09 -3.16 -2.88
C ASN A 71 18.10 -2.35 -2.08
N TYR A 72 19.33 -2.24 -2.61
CA TYR A 72 20.40 -1.37 -2.09
C TYR A 72 20.43 -0.04 -2.84
N ILE A 73 20.64 1.05 -2.10
CA ILE A 73 20.58 2.43 -2.60
C ILE A 73 21.78 3.20 -2.06
N LEU A 74 22.45 3.96 -2.93
CA LEU A 74 23.77 4.56 -2.63
C LEU A 74 23.71 5.92 -1.91
N LYS A 75 22.52 6.45 -1.62
CA LYS A 75 22.32 7.72 -0.90
C LYS A 75 21.00 7.72 -0.13
N GLU A 76 20.97 8.47 0.97
CA GLU A 76 19.83 8.59 1.87
C GLU A 76 18.63 9.26 1.22
N ASP A 77 18.84 10.42 0.58
CA ASP A 77 17.81 11.19 -0.11
C ASP A 77 17.13 10.36 -1.23
N ILE A 78 17.92 9.56 -1.93
CA ILE A 78 17.41 8.62 -2.95
C ILE A 78 16.66 7.47 -2.28
N ALA A 79 17.12 6.98 -1.14
CA ALA A 79 16.47 5.88 -0.42
C ALA A 79 15.11 6.30 0.16
N GLU A 80 15.00 7.50 0.72
CA GLU A 80 13.75 8.07 1.21
C GLU A 80 12.74 8.27 0.06
N ASN A 81 13.18 8.86 -1.05
CA ASN A 81 12.36 9.01 -2.25
C ASN A 81 11.91 7.65 -2.80
N HIS A 82 12.80 6.66 -2.86
CA HIS A 82 12.47 5.30 -3.26
C HIS A 82 11.38 4.67 -2.38
N LEU A 83 11.44 4.89 -1.08
CA LEU A 83 10.43 4.40 -0.13
C LEU A 83 9.05 5.02 -0.40
N ILE A 84 9.01 6.32 -0.72
CA ILE A 84 7.78 7.03 -1.06
C ILE A 84 7.22 6.55 -2.41
N GLU A 85 8.08 6.32 -3.40
CA GLU A 85 7.69 5.91 -4.76
C GLU A 85 6.90 4.60 -4.80
N HIS A 86 7.21 3.64 -3.92
CA HIS A 86 6.47 2.38 -3.77
C HIS A 86 4.96 2.58 -3.62
N PHE A 87 4.55 3.70 -3.02
CA PHE A 87 3.16 3.96 -2.66
C PHE A 87 2.55 5.16 -3.38
N VAL A 88 3.37 5.98 -4.06
CA VAL A 88 2.89 7.05 -4.96
C VAL A 88 2.50 6.49 -6.33
N LYS A 89 3.29 5.56 -6.92
CA LYS A 89 2.94 4.93 -8.21
C LYS A 89 1.68 4.06 -8.12
N GLU A 90 1.44 3.44 -6.97
CA GLU A 90 0.18 2.74 -6.66
C GLU A 90 -1.05 3.68 -6.70
N LYS A 91 -0.87 4.97 -6.41
CA LYS A 91 -1.97 5.95 -6.39
C LYS A 91 -2.52 6.22 -7.79
N GLU A 92 -1.68 6.16 -8.83
CA GLU A 92 -2.11 6.33 -10.23
C GLU A 92 -2.86 5.10 -10.75
N ASN A 93 -2.40 3.89 -10.40
CA ASN A 93 -3.07 2.65 -10.79
C ASN A 93 -4.42 2.43 -10.08
N PHE A 94 -4.61 2.96 -8.87
CA PHE A 94 -5.87 2.81 -8.12
C PHE A 94 -6.99 3.76 -8.57
N ILE A 95 -6.66 4.88 -9.22
CA ILE A 95 -7.67 5.77 -9.81
C ILE A 95 -8.41 5.00 -10.91
N HIS A 96 -7.70 4.20 -11.71
CA HIS A 96 -8.30 3.33 -12.72
C HIS A 96 -9.20 2.23 -12.13
N GLU A 97 -8.86 1.63 -10.99
CA GLU A 97 -9.72 0.60 -10.38
C GLU A 97 -11.05 1.17 -9.85
N LYS A 98 -11.05 2.40 -9.31
CA LYS A 98 -12.31 3.07 -8.91
C LYS A 98 -13.23 3.38 -10.08
N ASP A 99 -12.67 3.69 -11.25
CA ASP A 99 -13.45 3.95 -12.45
C ASP A 99 -14.04 2.64 -13.06
N LEU A 100 -13.31 1.52 -12.96
CA LEU A 100 -13.83 0.20 -13.34
C LEU A 100 -14.91 -0.34 -12.37
N GLU A 101 -14.78 -0.10 -11.06
CA GLU A 101 -15.77 -0.52 -10.07
C GLU A 101 -17.05 0.34 -10.09
N ASN A 102 -16.96 1.61 -10.51
CA ASN A 102 -18.14 2.48 -10.69
C ASN A 102 -18.90 2.21 -11.99
N THR A 103 -18.24 1.71 -13.04
CA THR A 103 -18.92 1.37 -14.29
C THR A 103 -19.67 0.02 -14.19
N SER A 104 -19.21 -0.88 -13.32
CA SER A 104 -19.85 -2.19 -13.09
C SER A 104 -20.96 -2.20 -12.03
N LYS A 105 -21.17 -1.07 -11.33
CA LYS A 105 -22.30 -0.88 -10.38
C LYS A 105 -23.40 0.07 -10.88
N SER A 106 -23.28 0.67 -12.07
CA SER A 106 -24.31 1.60 -12.60
C SER A 106 -25.32 0.98 -13.57
N VAL A 107 -25.25 -0.33 -13.85
CA VAL A 107 -26.26 -1.04 -14.67
C VAL A 107 -26.92 -2.17 -13.88
N ALA A 108 -27.53 -1.83 -12.74
CA ALA A 108 -28.52 -2.70 -12.10
C ALA A 108 -29.36 -1.95 -11.06
N SER A 109 -30.10 -0.91 -11.46
CA SER A 109 -31.35 -0.58 -10.75
C SER A 109 -32.28 0.35 -11.51
N LYS A 110 -33.45 -0.22 -11.83
CA LYS A 110 -34.76 0.38 -12.17
C LYS A 110 -34.85 0.93 -13.60
N SER A 111 -35.82 0.52 -14.41
CA SER A 111 -37.27 0.65 -14.16
C SER A 111 -38.16 -0.27 -15.02
N ASN A 112 -39.30 -0.68 -14.46
CA ASN A 112 -40.42 -1.40 -15.08
C ASN A 112 -41.20 -0.55 -16.11
N TRP A 113 -41.98 -1.27 -16.94
CA TRP A 113 -43.05 -0.87 -17.90
C TRP A 113 -42.51 -0.44 -19.29
N ILE A 114 -42.91 -1.05 -20.42
CA ILE A 114 -44.28 -1.20 -20.99
C ILE A 114 -44.43 -2.48 -21.85
N GLN A 115 -45.69 -2.93 -21.94
CA GLN A 115 -46.38 -4.00 -22.70
C GLN A 115 -45.90 -4.30 -24.13
N GLU A 116 -46.04 -5.58 -24.54
CA GLU A 116 -46.76 -6.01 -25.75
C GLU A 116 -47.04 -7.52 -25.73
N LEU A 117 -48.29 -7.89 -25.39
CA LEU A 117 -49.20 -8.83 -26.08
C LEU A 117 -50.48 -9.04 -25.24
#